data_AF-A0A8J2JSR8-F1
#
_entry.id   AF-A0A8J2JSR8-F1
#
_cell.length_a   1.000
_cell.length_b   1.000
_cell.length_c   1.000
_cell.angle_alpha   90.00
_cell.angle_beta   90.00
_cell.angle_gamma   90.00
#
_symmetry.space_group_name_H-M   'P 1'
#
loop_
_entity.id
_entity.type
_entity.pdbx_description
1 polymer ?
#
loop_
_entity_poly.entity_id
_entity_poly.type
_entity_poly.pdbx_seq_one_letter_code
_entity_poly.pdbx_strand_id
1 'polypeptide(L)' 'MAAPSKEELELLSNFRSRLTDLNLTDDQSSDMFLLRWIRARENKLDQAEAMLRK' A
#
# COMPACT_ATOMS: atom_id res chain seq x y z
N MET A 1 -1.80 -13.52 7.51
CA MET A 1 -0.69 -12.72 6.93
C MET A 1 0.39 -12.59 7.99
N ALA A 2 1.67 -12.67 7.61
CA ALA A 2 2.76 -12.37 8.53
C ALA A 2 2.70 -10.89 8.94
N ALA A 3 3.05 -10.60 10.20
CA ALA A 3 3.16 -9.24 10.71
C ALA A 3 4.09 -8.40 9.81
N PRO A 4 3.76 -7.13 9.55
CA PRO A 4 4.61 -6.28 8.73
C PRO A 4 5.94 -5.99 9.42
N SER A 5 7.02 -6.04 8.65
CA SER A 5 8.34 -5.57 9.11
C SER A 5 8.33 -4.05 9.32
N LYS A 6 9.31 -3.51 10.06
CA LYS A 6 9.45 -2.04 10.22
C LYS A 6 9.52 -1.32 8.87
N GLU A 7 10.29 -1.86 7.92
CA GLU A 7 10.40 -1.32 6.57
C GLU A 7 9.04 -1.31 5.83
N GLU A 8 8.23 -2.36 6.01
CA GLU A 8 6.91 -2.43 5.39
C GLU A 8 5.93 -1.41 5.98
N LEU A 9 6.05 -1.11 7.28
CA LEU A 9 5.28 -0.04 7.92
C LEU A 9 5.67 1.34 7.38
N GLU A 10 6.96 1.60 7.19
CA GLU A 10 7.44 2.85 6.57
C GLU A 10 6.97 2.99 5.12
N LEU A 11 7.04 1.90 4.35
CA LEU A 11 6.52 1.84 2.98
C LEU A 11 5.01 2.07 2.96
N LEU A 12 4.27 1.49 3.90
CA LEU A 12 2.83 1.67 3.99
C LEU A 12 2.44 3.11 4.30
N SER A 13 3.13 3.77 5.23
CA SER A 13 2.91 5.19 5.50
C SER A 13 3.16 6.04 4.27
N ASN A 14 4.27 5.80 3.56
CA ASN A 14 4.56 6.49 2.30
C ASN A 14 3.52 6.21 1.22
N PHE A 15 3.07 4.96 1.11
CA PHE A 15 2.06 4.55 0.15
C PHE A 15 0.72 5.24 0.43
N ARG A 16 0.27 5.27 1.69
CA ARG A 16 -0.94 6.01 2.09
C ARG A 16 -0.87 7.48 1.68
N SER A 17 0.26 8.15 1.93
CA SER A 17 0.43 9.55 1.54
C SER A 17 0.27 9.77 0.02
N ARG A 18 0.74 8.85 -0.81
CA ARG A 18 0.59 8.92 -2.28
C ARG A 18 -0.84 8.70 -2.76
N LEU A 19 -1.62 7.93 -2.01
CA LEU A 19 -3.00 7.57 -2.35
C LEU A 19 -4.04 8.50 -1.71
N THR A 20 -3.62 9.57 -1.04
CA THR A 20 -4.54 10.57 -0.43
C THR A 20 -5.45 11.25 -1.45
N ASP A 21 -5.02 11.30 -2.71
CA ASP A 21 -5.79 11.79 -3.85
C ASP A 21 -6.87 10.80 -4.33
N LEU A 22 -6.74 9.51 -3.98
CA LEU A 22 -7.73 8.50 -4.34
C LEU A 22 -8.81 8.41 -3.27
N ASN A 23 -10.06 8.37 -3.71
CA ASN A 23 -11.21 8.19 -2.83
C ASN A 23 -11.40 6.70 -2.51
N LEU A 24 -10.42 6.12 -1.79
CA LEU A 24 -10.43 4.72 -1.40
C LEU A 24 -11.54 4.43 -0.40
N THR A 25 -12.16 3.25 -0.51
CA THR A 25 -13.09 2.77 0.53
C THR A 25 -12.35 2.42 1.82
N ASP A 26 -13.09 2.26 2.92
CA ASP A 26 -12.52 1.88 4.22
C ASP A 26 -11.71 0.57 4.14
N ASP A 27 -12.22 -0.40 3.37
CA ASP A 27 -11.54 -1.68 3.10
C ASP A 27 -10.24 -1.49 2.30
N GLN A 28 -10.26 -0.64 1.26
CA GLN A 28 -9.09 -0.36 0.43
C GLN A 28 -8.02 0.45 1.16
N SER A 29 -8.44 1.27 2.12
CA SER A 29 -7.56 2.09 2.96
C SER A 29 -6.91 1.26 4.08
N SER A 30 -7.37 0.03 4.31
CA SER A 30 -6.88 -0.85 5.37
C SER A 30 -5.41 -1.22 5.16
N ASP A 31 -4.67 -1.32 6.28
CA ASP A 31 -3.24 -1.63 6.25
C ASP A 31 -2.98 -2.97 5.56
N MET A 32 -3.84 -3.97 5.81
CA MET A 32 -3.71 -5.29 5.19
C MET A 32 -3.93 -5.27 3.69
N PHE A 33 -4.82 -4.41 3.21
CA PHE A 33 -5.09 -4.27 1.78
C PHE A 33 -3.87 -3.64 1.09
N LEU A 34 -3.41 -2.49 1.60
CA LEU A 34 -2.25 -1.78 1.07
C LEU A 34 -0.96 -2.61 1.13
N LEU A 35 -0.71 -3.32 2.23
CA LEU A 35 0.43 -4.24 2.35
C LEU A 35 0.38 -5.36 1.31
N ARG A 36 -0.80 -5.84 0.92
CA ARG A 36 -0.93 -6.86 -0.12
C ARG A 36 -0.37 -6.36 -1.45
N TRP A 37 -0.64 -5.11 -1.81
CA TRP A 37 -0.13 -4.49 -3.05
C TRP A 37 1.37 -4.24 -2.98
N ILE A 38 1.86 -3.73 -1.85
CA ILE A 38 3.28 -3.49 -1.61
C ILE A 38 4.06 -4.82 -1.73
N ARG A 39 3.61 -5.88 -1.05
CA ARG A 39 4.23 -7.22 -1.10
C ARG A 39 4.15 -7.84 -2.50
N ALA A 40 3.02 -7.70 -3.19
CA ALA A 40 2.85 -8.22 -4.55
C ALA A 40 3.75 -7.55 -5.59
N ARG A 41 4.40 -6.43 -5.25
CA ARG A 41 5.30 -5.67 -6.13
C ARG A 41 6.71 -5.57 -5.57
N GLU A 42 7.10 -6.49 -4.70
CA GLU A 42 8.45 -6.52 -4.10
C GLU A 42 8.82 -5.17 -3.46
N ASN A 43 7.88 -4.55 -2.75
CA ASN A 43 8.04 -3.27 -2.07
C ASN A 43 8.24 -2.05 -3.00
N LYS A 44 7.96 -2.18 -4.31
CA LYS A 44 8.05 -1.07 -5.27
C LYS A 44 6.78 -0.23 -5.26
N LEU A 45 6.80 0.90 -4.53
CA LEU A 45 5.64 1.78 -4.34
C LEU A 45 5.07 2.30 -5.66
N ASP A 46 5.90 2.71 -6.62
CA ASP A 46 5.42 3.22 -7.91
C ASP A 46 4.64 2.18 -8.71
N GLN A 47 5.05 0.91 -8.66
CA GLN A 47 4.35 -0.17 -9.34
C GLN A 47 3.06 -0.56 -8.62
N ALA A 48 3.07 -0.52 -7.28
CA ALA A 48 1.88 -0.75 -6.47
C ALA A 48 0.84 0.34 -6.72
N GLU A 49 1.28 1.61 -6.79
CA GLU A 49 0.41 2.76 -7.04
C GLU A 49 -0.18 2.71 -8.45
N ALA A 50 0.67 2.48 -9.46
CA ALA A 50 0.23 2.38 -10.85
C ALA A 50 -0.82 1.28 -11.05
N MET A 51 -0.76 0.21 -10.25
CA MET A 51 -1.76 -0.85 -10.31
C MET A 51 -3.05 -0.50 -9.57
N LEU A 52 -2.95 0.18 -8.43
CA LEU A 52 -4.12 0.62 -7.67
C LEU A 52 -4.93 1.69 -8.42
N ARG A 53 -4.26 2.52 -9.23
CA ARG A 53 -4.86 3.57 -10.05
C ARG A 53 -5.43 3.08 -11.39
N LYS A 54 -5.27 1.81 -11.73
CA LYS A 54 -5.68 1.23 -13.01
C LYS A 54 -7.04 0.56 -12.92
#